data_AF-A0A943A7E1-F1
#
_entry.id   AF-A0A943A7E1-F1
#
_cell.length_a   1.000
_cell.length_b   1.000
_cell.length_c   1.000
_cell.angle_alpha   90.00
_cell.angle_beta   90.00
_cell.angle_gamma   90.00
#
_symmetry.space_group_name_H-M   'P 1'
#
loop_
_entity.id
_entity.type
_entity.pdbx_description
1 polymer ?
#
loop_
_entity_poly.entity_id
_entity_poly.type
_entity_poly.pdbx_seq_one_letter_code
_entity_poly.pdbx_strand_id
1 'polypeptide(L)'
;MYEYAIQSENEKLCGKIKEVFDLQFDDLPNRFRRFGLDDSLVCPSYVINTSFLQEKIKRTRDENPELRYHEDNEEYLIRKTKKQYTLSIRWRNGRHVKINF
;
A
#
# COMPACT_ATOMS: atom_id res chain seq x y z
N MET A 1 -1.56 -0.90 43.24
CA MET A 1 -0.99 -0.83 41.88
C MET A 1 -0.05 -2.00 41.59
N TYR A 2 1.02 -2.23 42.38
CA TYR A 2 1.95 -3.35 42.15
C TYR A 2 1.30 -4.73 42.38
N GLU A 3 0.54 -4.90 43.46
CA GLU A 3 -0.18 -6.16 43.74
C GLU A 3 -1.22 -6.51 42.67
N TYR A 4 -1.87 -5.50 42.08
CA TYR A 4 -2.84 -5.69 40.99
C TYR A 4 -2.14 -6.15 39.71
N ALA A 5 -0.94 -5.66 39.43
CA ALA A 5 -0.13 -6.11 38.30
C ALA A 5 0.35 -7.56 38.46
N ILE A 6 0.63 -7.99 39.69
CA ILE A 6 0.97 -9.38 40.02
C ILE A 6 -0.25 -10.29 39.87
N GLN A 7 -1.42 -9.88 40.41
CA GLN A 7 -2.68 -10.64 40.28
C GLN A 7 -3.15 -10.75 38.83
N SER A 8 -2.90 -9.73 38.01
CA SER A 8 -3.21 -9.71 36.57
C SER A 8 -2.17 -10.43 35.71
N GLU A 9 -1.14 -11.03 36.32
CA GLU A 9 -0.07 -11.77 35.64
C GLU A 9 0.62 -10.96 34.53
N ASN A 10 0.78 -9.65 34.75
CA ASN A 10 1.26 -8.71 33.72
C ASN A 10 2.65 -9.07 33.18
N GLU A 11 3.51 -9.70 33.99
CA GLU A 11 4.81 -10.19 33.53
C GLU A 11 4.70 -11.33 32.52
N LYS A 12 3.76 -12.27 32.73
CA LYS A 12 3.49 -13.34 31.76
C LYS A 12 2.84 -12.78 30.49
N LEU A 13 1.95 -11.82 30.62
CA LEU A 13 1.37 -11.10 29.48
C LEU A 13 2.48 -10.37 28.69
N CYS A 14 3.40 -9.70 29.38
CA CYS A 14 4.55 -9.02 28.77
C CYS A 14 5.43 -10.02 27.99
N GLY A 15 5.68 -11.21 28.56
CA GLY A 15 6.40 -12.30 27.88
C GLY A 15 5.71 -12.74 26.59
N LYS A 16 4.40 -13.02 26.65
CA LYS A 16 3.60 -13.42 25.48
C LYS A 16 3.54 -12.32 24.42
N ILE A 17 3.42 -11.05 24.82
CA ILE A 17 3.44 -9.94 23.87
C ILE A 17 4.79 -9.89 23.17
N LYS A 18 5.91 -9.99 23.89
CA LYS A 18 7.25 -10.01 23.29
C LYS A 18 7.47 -11.18 22.33
N GLU A 19 6.94 -12.36 22.65
CA GLU A 19 7.03 -13.53 21.76
C GLU A 19 6.29 -13.33 20.44
N VAL A 20 5.19 -12.56 20.45
CA VAL A 20 4.27 -12.42 19.32
C VAL A 20 4.48 -11.09 18.56
N PHE A 21 5.14 -10.10 19.17
CA PHE A 21 5.23 -8.73 18.66
C PHE A 21 5.84 -8.63 17.27
N ASP A 22 6.89 -9.42 16.99
CA ASP A 22 7.61 -9.41 15.70
C ASP A 22 7.27 -10.61 14.81
N LEU A 23 6.18 -11.35 15.09
CA LEU A 23 5.77 -12.45 14.22
C LEU A 23 5.36 -11.91 12.85
N GLN A 24 6.21 -12.16 11.86
CA GLN A 24 5.91 -11.96 10.46
C GLN A 24 5.10 -13.15 9.95
N PHE A 25 4.04 -12.87 9.20
CA PHE A 25 3.27 -13.89 8.52
C PHE A 25 3.34 -13.63 7.02
N ASP A 26 3.90 -14.57 6.27
CA ASP A 26 3.99 -14.47 4.81
C ASP A 26 2.62 -14.37 4.15
N ASP A 27 1.60 -14.97 4.80
CA ASP A 27 0.25 -15.11 4.27
C ASP A 27 -0.81 -14.29 5.03
N LEU A 28 -0.41 -13.12 5.54
CA LEU A 28 -1.29 -12.22 6.28
C LEU A 28 -2.55 -11.80 5.49
N PRO A 29 -2.49 -11.52 4.17
CA PRO A 29 -3.68 -11.19 3.38
C PRO A 29 -4.73 -12.30 3.35
N ASN A 30 -4.34 -13.57 3.17
CA ASN A 30 -5.31 -14.66 3.13
C ASN A 30 -5.91 -14.96 4.51
N ARG A 31 -5.18 -14.69 5.60
CA ARG A 31 -5.75 -14.76 6.95
C ARG A 31 -6.84 -13.72 7.14
N PHE A 32 -6.61 -12.48 6.70
CA PHE A 32 -7.63 -11.43 6.75
C PHE A 32 -8.88 -11.84 5.97
N ARG A 33 -8.73 -12.38 4.76
CA ARG A 33 -9.85 -12.93 3.96
C ARG A 33 -10.62 -14.03 4.71
N ARG A 34 -9.92 -14.98 5.34
CA ARG A 34 -10.55 -16.08 6.09
C ARG A 34 -11.37 -15.58 7.28
N PHE A 35 -10.98 -14.47 7.88
CA PHE A 35 -11.71 -13.85 8.99
C PHE A 35 -12.78 -12.84 8.53
N GLY A 36 -12.98 -12.66 7.22
CA GLY A 36 -13.91 -11.66 6.68
C GLY A 36 -13.44 -10.21 6.88
N LEU A 37 -12.14 -10.02 7.14
CA LEU A 37 -11.50 -8.71 7.30
C LEU A 37 -10.98 -8.20 5.94
N ASP A 38 -10.84 -6.88 5.84
CA ASP A 38 -10.29 -6.22 4.64
C ASP A 38 -8.78 -6.52 4.51
N ASP A 39 -8.42 -7.34 3.53
CA ASP A 39 -7.04 -7.75 3.26
C ASP A 39 -6.17 -6.62 2.70
N SER A 40 -6.77 -5.54 2.20
CA SER A 40 -6.01 -4.38 1.71
C SER A 40 -5.26 -3.63 2.81
N LEU A 41 -5.65 -3.81 4.08
CA LEU A 41 -4.97 -3.23 5.25
C LEU A 41 -3.59 -3.85 5.51
N VAL A 42 -3.39 -5.09 5.05
CA VAL A 42 -2.15 -5.85 5.26
C VAL A 42 -1.42 -6.16 3.95
N CYS A 43 -1.98 -5.72 2.82
CA CYS A 43 -1.28 -5.79 1.55
C CYS A 43 -0.18 -4.72 1.52
N PRO A 44 1.04 -5.07 1.07
CA PRO A 44 2.09 -4.08 0.87
C PRO A 44 1.60 -3.01 -0.11
N SER A 45 1.65 -1.74 0.30
CA SER A 45 1.33 -0.63 -0.59
C SER A 45 2.57 -0.27 -1.41
N TYR A 46 2.51 -0.45 -2.72
CA TYR A 46 3.60 -0.06 -3.62
C TYR A 46 3.49 1.43 -3.95
N VAL A 47 3.96 2.28 -3.03
CA VAL A 47 4.03 3.72 -3.23
C VAL A 47 5.35 4.06 -3.91
N ILE A 48 5.31 4.25 -5.23
CA ILE A 48 6.48 4.71 -5.99
C ILE A 48 6.48 6.24 -5.98
N ASN A 49 7.56 6.84 -5.49
CA ASN A 49 7.78 8.27 -5.70
C ASN A 49 8.29 8.51 -7.14
N THR A 50 7.46 9.15 -7.97
CA THR A 50 7.81 9.45 -9.36
C THR A 50 8.49 10.81 -9.55
N SER A 51 8.67 11.62 -8.49
CA SER A 51 9.22 12.98 -8.61
C SER A 51 10.63 12.99 -9.20
N PHE A 52 11.47 12.07 -8.73
CA PHE A 52 12.84 11.91 -9.24
C PHE A 52 12.86 11.56 -10.73
N LEU A 53 11.96 10.67 -11.16
CA LEU A 53 11.86 10.28 -12.57
C LEU A 53 11.39 11.45 -13.43
N GLN A 54 10.40 12.21 -12.96
CA GLN A 54 9.90 13.41 -13.63
C GLN A 54 10.99 14.48 -13.77
N GLU A 55 11.76 14.71 -12.71
CA GLU A 55 12.86 15.68 -12.72
C GLU A 55 13.96 15.26 -13.70
N LYS A 56 14.31 13.97 -13.72
CA LYS A 56 15.27 13.42 -14.66
C LYS A 56 14.81 13.57 -16.11
N ILE A 57 13.54 13.26 -16.39
CA ILE A 57 12.93 13.47 -17.72
C ILE A 57 13.03 14.95 -18.13
N LYS A 58 12.70 15.87 -17.22
CA LYS A 58 12.76 17.31 -17.49
C LYS A 58 14.19 17.76 -17.83
N ARG A 59 15.19 17.38 -17.03
CA ARG A 59 16.60 17.73 -17.30
C ARG A 59 17.06 17.21 -18.66
N THR A 60 16.80 15.94 -18.96
CA THR A 60 17.20 15.34 -20.24
C THR A 60 16.51 16.00 -21.44
N ARG A 61 15.26 16.43 -21.29
CA ARG A 61 14.54 17.20 -22.32
C ARG A 61 15.13 18.60 -22.53
N ASP A 62 15.48 19.28 -21.45
CA ASP A 62 16.07 20.62 -21.50
C ASP A 62 17.51 20.57 -22.06
N GLU A 63 18.26 19.50 -21.79
CA GLU A 63 19.62 19.27 -22.32
C GLU A 63 19.65 18.86 -23.79
N ASN A 64 18.60 18.20 -24.30
CA ASN A 64 18.54 17.70 -25.67
C ASN A 64 17.17 18.00 -26.33
N PRO A 65 16.85 19.26 -26.64
CA PRO A 65 15.55 19.66 -27.15
C PRO A 65 15.22 19.10 -28.56
N GLU A 66 16.22 18.66 -29.33
CA GLU A 66 16.04 18.06 -30.66
C GLU A 66 15.68 16.56 -30.61
N LEU A 67 15.83 15.91 -29.46
CA LEU A 67 15.59 14.47 -29.26
C LEU A 67 14.12 14.22 -28.89
N ARG A 68 13.28 14.02 -29.91
CA ARG A 68 11.83 13.71 -29.76
C ARG A 68 11.50 12.26 -29.40
N TYR A 69 12.50 11.37 -29.29
CA TYR A 69 12.29 9.95 -28.95
C TYR A 69 11.64 9.72 -27.56
N HIS A 70 11.55 10.75 -26.71
CA HIS A 70 10.91 10.67 -25.40
C HIS A 70 9.45 11.12 -25.38
N GLU A 71 8.92 11.77 -26.43
CA GLU A 71 7.51 12.19 -26.50
C GLU A 71 6.55 10.99 -26.47
N ASP A 72 6.83 9.97 -27.29
CA ASP A 72 6.03 8.74 -27.33
C ASP A 72 6.05 7.99 -25.98
N ASN A 73 7.20 8.03 -25.28
CA ASN A 73 7.37 7.42 -23.97
C ASN A 73 6.61 8.19 -22.88
N GLU A 74 6.62 9.53 -22.94
CA GLU A 74 5.85 10.40 -22.05
C GLU A 74 4.35 10.18 -22.25
N GLU A 75 3.88 10.15 -23.50
CA GLU A 75 2.48 9.88 -23.83
C GLU A 75 2.05 8.47 -23.39
N TYR A 76 2.92 7.47 -23.56
CA TYR A 76 2.70 6.12 -23.06
C TYR A 76 2.52 6.08 -21.53
N LEU A 77 3.36 6.79 -20.78
CA LEU A 77 3.28 6.87 -19.32
C LEU A 77 2.01 7.60 -18.86
N ILE A 78 1.65 8.71 -19.50
CA ILE A 78 0.41 9.45 -19.23
C ILE A 78 -0.82 8.56 -19.49
N ARG A 79 -0.82 7.80 -20.59
CA ARG A 79 -1.91 6.87 -20.92
C ARG A 79 -2.05 5.76 -19.88
N LYS A 80 -0.93 5.18 -19.43
CA LYS A 80 -0.91 4.13 -18.40
C LYS A 80 -1.43 4.65 -17.06
N THR A 81 -0.95 5.81 -16.61
CA THR A 81 -1.39 6.44 -15.35
C THR A 81 -2.87 6.82 -15.38
N LYS A 82 -3.36 7.43 -16.48
CA LYS A 82 -4.80 7.69 -16.67
C LYS A 82 -5.64 6.41 -16.59
N LYS A 83 -5.24 5.36 -17.30
CA LYS A 83 -5.94 4.05 -17.27
C LYS A 83 -5.97 3.45 -15.86
N GLN A 84 -4.85 3.52 -15.13
CA GLN A 84 -4.76 3.04 -13.75
C GLN A 84 -5.72 3.81 -12.82
N TYR A 85 -5.76 5.14 -12.94
CA TYR A 85 -6.65 6.01 -12.17
C TYR A 85 -8.12 5.71 -12.46
N THR A 86 -8.51 5.62 -13.73
CA THR A 86 -9.88 5.25 -14.13
C THR A 86 -10.28 3.86 -13.64
N LEU A 87 -9.37 2.88 -13.70
CA LEU A 87 -9.61 1.55 -13.12
C LEU A 87 -9.82 1.65 -11.62
N SER A 88 -8.97 2.38 -10.88
CA SER A 88 -9.11 2.55 -9.43
C SER A 88 -10.43 3.20 -9.00
N ILE A 89 -10.94 4.15 -9.79
CA ILE A 89 -12.26 4.77 -9.58
C ILE A 89 -13.36 3.75 -9.83
N ARG A 90 -13.27 2.98 -10.93
CA ARG A 90 -14.25 1.93 -11.26
C ARG A 90 -14.31 0.84 -10.18
N TRP A 91 -13.16 0.43 -9.63
CA TRP A 91 -13.08 -0.52 -8.51
C TRP A 91 -13.60 0.07 -7.19
N ARG A 92 -13.47 1.38 -6.95
CA ARG A 92 -14.09 2.05 -5.79
C ARG A 92 -15.61 2.14 -5.93
N ASN A 93 -16.11 2.53 -7.10
CA ASN A 93 -17.54 2.68 -7.36
C ASN A 93 -18.27 1.32 -7.45
N GLY A 94 -17.60 0.27 -7.90
CA GLY A 94 -18.16 -1.09 -7.95
C GLY A 94 -18.26 -1.81 -6.59
N ARG A 95 -17.62 -1.29 -5.53
CA ARG A 95 -17.72 -1.83 -4.16
C ARG A 95 -18.88 -1.25 -3.35
N HIS A 96 -19.67 -0.33 -3.92
CA HIS A 96 -20.95 0.12 -3.35
C HIS A 96 -22.11 -0.82 -3.70
N VAL A 97 -22.00 -2.11 -3.35
CA VAL A 97 -23.16 -3.02 -3.39
C VAL A 97 -23.32 -3.69 -2.03
N LYS A 98 -24.30 -3.14 -1.29
CA LYS A 98 -25.00 -3.66 -0.10
C LYS A 98 -24.16 -3.85 1.17
N ILE A 99 -24.06 -2.76 1.94
CA ILE A 99 -24.08 -2.87 3.40
C ILE A 99 -25.56 -2.87 3.79
N ASN A 100 -26.12 -4.05 4.06
CA ASN A 100 -27.41 -4.13 4.75
C ASN A 100 -27.12 -4.00 6.25
N PHE A 101 -27.80 -3.04 6.90
CA PHE A 101 -27.91 -2.98 8.36
C PHE A 101 -28.71 -4.18 8.88
#